data_AF-A0A392RCJ2-F1
#
_entry.id   AF-A0A392RCJ2-F1
#
_cell.length_a   1.000
_cell.length_b   1.000
_cell.length_c   1.000
_cell.angle_alpha   90.00
_cell.angle_beta   90.00
_cell.angle_gamma   90.00
#
_symmetry.space_group_name_H-M   'P 1'
#
loop_
_entity.id
_entity.type
_entity.pdbx_description
1 polymer ?
#
loop_
_entity_poly.entity_id
_entity_poly.type
_entity_poly.pdbx_seq_one_letter_code
_entity_poly.pdbx_strand_id
1 'polypeptide(L)'
;MGTMRPYELPILSYNDCWKLFKQRAFGANEEELPELVDIGKEIVKKCGGVPLAIIALGSLLCSERDVQQWLNINKSKLLSLQ
;
A
#
# COMPACT_ATOMS: atom_id res chain seq x y z
N MET A 1 0.66 -32.17 -21.53
CA MET A 1 1.13 -30.87 -20.99
C MET A 1 0.07 -30.38 -20.03
N GLY A 2 0.38 -30.23 -18.74
CA GLY A 2 -0.56 -29.73 -17.74
C GLY A 2 -0.01 -28.46 -17.11
N THR A 3 -0.81 -27.40 -17.04
CA THR A 3 -0.47 -26.20 -16.27
C THR A 3 -0.80 -26.44 -14.80
N MET A 4 0.01 -25.88 -13.90
CA MET A 4 -0.26 -25.92 -12.46
C MET A 4 -1.50 -25.10 -12.15
N ARG A 5 -2.39 -25.61 -11.28
CA ARG A 5 -3.63 -24.90 -10.90
C ARG A 5 -3.27 -23.56 -10.23
N PRO A 6 -4.00 -22.47 -10.54
CA PRO A 6 -3.78 -21.17 -9.88
C PRO A 6 -3.90 -21.31 -8.37
N TYR A 7 -2.97 -20.68 -7.64
CA TYR A 7 -3.06 -20.54 -6.19
C TYR A 7 -3.70 -19.20 -5.87
N GLU A 8 -4.90 -19.22 -5.29
CA GLU A 8 -5.56 -18.00 -4.82
C GLU A 8 -4.85 -17.51 -3.55
N LEU A 9 -4.17 -16.37 -3.66
CA LEU A 9 -3.56 -15.73 -2.50
C LEU A 9 -4.68 -15.23 -1.58
N PRO A 10 -4.67 -15.59 -0.29
CA PRO A 10 -5.63 -15.04 0.66
C PRO A 10 -5.47 -13.52 0.76
N ILE A 11 -6.60 -12.82 0.82
CA ILE A 11 -6.63 -11.39 1.10
C ILE A 11 -6.03 -11.18 2.49
N LEU A 12 -5.11 -10.22 2.61
CA LEU A 12 -4.49 -9.91 3.89
C LEU A 12 -5.45 -9.12 4.78
N SER A 13 -5.32 -9.32 6.09
CA SER A 13 -6.04 -8.49 7.06
C SER A 13 -5.55 -7.05 6.95
N TYR A 14 -6.42 -6.08 7.25
CA TYR A 14 -6.05 -4.66 7.25
C TYR A 14 -4.77 -4.38 8.06
N ASN A 15 -4.60 -5.05 9.21
CA ASN A 15 -3.41 -4.89 10.05
C ASN A 15 -2.14 -5.40 9.36
N ASP A 16 -2.22 -6.53 8.66
CA ASP A 16 -1.07 -7.09 7.94
C ASP A 16 -0.74 -6.24 6.71
N CYS A 17 -1.76 -5.75 6.01
CA CYS A 17 -1.60 -4.79 4.93
C CYS A 17 -0.91 -3.51 5.38
N TRP A 18 -1.35 -2.96 6.51
CA TRP A 18 -0.76 -1.75 7.07
C TRP A 18 0.69 -1.98 7.48
N LYS A 19 1.01 -3.11 8.13
CA LYS A 19 2.39 -3.45 8.49
C LYS A 19 3.30 -3.54 7.26
N LEU A 20 2.85 -4.23 6.21
CA LEU A 20 3.61 -4.36 4.96
C LEU A 20 3.79 -3.01 4.27
N PHE A 21 2.71 -2.23 4.16
CA PHE A 21 2.77 -0.89 3.59
C PHE A 21 3.77 -0.02 4.35
N LYS A 22 3.65 0.00 5.69
CA LYS A 22 4.49 0.81 6.55
C LYS A 22 5.96 0.45 6.42
N GLN A 23 6.28 -0.84 6.45
CA GLN A 23 7.65 -1.33 6.26
C GLN A 23 8.21 -0.90 4.90
N ARG A 24 7.37 -0.83 3.87
CA ARG A 24 7.81 -0.50 2.52
C ARG A 24 7.92 1.01 2.26
N ALA A 25 6.98 1.80 2.79
CA ALA A 25 6.87 3.23 2.53
C ALA A 25 7.69 4.11 3.48
N PHE A 26 7.90 3.70 4.73
CA PHE A 26 8.63 4.50 5.72
C PHE A 26 9.98 3.87 6.11
N GLY A 27 10.26 2.63 5.68
CA GLY A 27 11.45 1.90 6.09
C GLY A 27 11.48 1.62 7.61
N ALA A 28 12.63 1.18 8.12
CA ALA A 28 12.78 0.80 9.52
C ALA A 28 13.07 1.97 10.48
N ASN A 29 13.50 3.12 9.96
CA ASN A 29 14.17 4.17 10.75
C ASN A 29 13.77 5.62 10.39
N GLU A 30 12.72 5.87 9.59
CA GLU A 30 12.32 7.25 9.29
C GLU A 30 11.36 7.82 10.35
N GLU A 31 11.53 9.11 10.65
CA GLU A 31 10.55 9.89 11.40
C GLU A 31 9.22 9.89 10.64
N GLU A 32 8.26 9.14 11.17
CA GLU A 32 6.91 9.06 10.63
C GLU A 32 6.22 10.41 10.79
N LEU A 33 6.06 11.13 9.68
CA LEU A 33 5.19 12.30 9.64
C LEU A 33 3.73 11.84 9.88
N PRO A 34 3.04 12.33 10.92
CA PRO A 34 1.69 11.87 11.25
C PRO A 34 0.71 11.99 10.09
N GLU A 35 0.84 13.05 9.29
CA GLU A 35 0.00 13.29 8.10
C GLU A 35 0.18 12.20 7.03
N LEU A 36 1.41 11.76 6.77
CA LEU A 36 1.69 10.69 5.80
C LEU A 36 1.18 9.34 6.30
N VAL A 37 1.26 9.10 7.61
CA VAL A 37 0.72 7.89 8.23
C VAL A 37 -0.79 7.80 8.03
N ASP A 38 -1.53 8.90 8.24
CA ASP A 38 -2.97 8.89 8.08
C ASP A 38 -3.39 8.76 6.61
N ILE A 39 -2.68 9.41 5.68
CA ILE A 39 -2.92 9.20 4.25
C ILE A 39 -2.60 7.75 3.84
N GLY A 40 -1.50 7.18 4.35
CA GLY A 40 -1.11 5.80 4.09
C GLY A 40 -2.16 4.79 4.53
N LYS A 41 -2.79 4.98 5.70
CA LYS A 41 -3.89 4.13 6.16
C LYS A 41 -5.09 4.16 5.20
N GLU A 42 -5.44 5.34 4.70
CA GLU A 42 -6.53 5.49 3.71
C GLU A 42 -6.18 4.82 2.37
N ILE A 43 -4.92 4.90 1.93
CA ILE A 43 -4.43 4.16 0.75
C ILE A 43 -4.60 2.64 0.97
N VAL A 44 -4.13 2.12 2.11
CA VAL A 44 -4.24 0.68 2.42
C VAL A 44 -5.70 0.22 2.47
N LYS A 45 -6.59 1.04 3.04
CA LYS A 45 -8.02 0.75 3.10
C LYS A 45 -8.64 0.64 1.70
N LYS A 46 -8.20 1.47 0.74
CA LYS A 46 -8.65 1.40 -0.66
C LYS A 46 -8.14 0.17 -1.41
N CYS A 47 -6.97 -0.36 -1.05
CA CYS A 47 -6.38 -1.53 -1.72
C CYS A 47 -7.10 -2.86 -1.43
N GLY A 48 -8.10 -2.88 -0.53
CA GLY A 48 -8.94 -4.07 -0.31
C GLY A 48 -8.18 -5.33 0.12
N GLY A 49 -6.98 -5.19 0.67
CA GLY A 49 -6.15 -6.29 1.13
C GLY A 49 -5.38 -7.06 0.05
N VAL A 50 -5.28 -6.51 -1.17
CA VAL A 50 -4.47 -7.08 -2.26
C VAL A 50 -2.97 -6.84 -1.98
N PRO A 51 -2.16 -7.88 -1.69
CA PRO A 51 -0.77 -7.71 -1.28
C PRO A 51 0.08 -7.00 -2.33
N LEU A 52 -0.14 -7.31 -3.61
CA LEU A 52 0.62 -6.74 -4.72
C LEU A 52 0.42 -5.23 -4.85
N ALA A 53 -0.82 -4.75 -4.70
CA ALA A 53 -1.14 -3.32 -4.74
C ALA A 53 -0.44 -2.59 -3.59
N ILE A 54 -0.52 -3.15 -2.39
CA ILE A 54 0.10 -2.59 -1.19
C ILE A 54 1.63 -2.46 -1.34
N ILE A 55 2.29 -3.52 -1.84
CA ILE A 55 3.74 -3.51 -2.05
C ILE A 55 4.14 -2.49 -3.13
N ALA A 56 3.39 -2.41 -4.22
CA ALA A 56 3.66 -1.46 -5.30
C ALA A 56 3.56 0.00 -4.79
N LEU A 57 2.50 0.33 -4.07
CA LEU A 57 2.27 1.67 -3.54
C LEU A 57 3.25 2.04 -2.44
N GLY A 58 3.54 1.12 -1.53
CA GLY A 58 4.56 1.35 -0.52
C GLY A 58 5.94 1.56 -1.16
N SER A 59 6.26 0.86 -2.25
CA SER A 59 7.51 1.06 -2.99
C SER A 59 7.53 2.39 -3.76
N LEU A 60 6.39 2.83 -4.29
CA LEU A 60 6.27 4.11 -4.98
C LEU A 60 6.47 5.29 -4.03
N LEU A 61 5.98 5.17 -2.80
CA LEU A 61 5.99 6.22 -1.79
C LEU A 61 7.24 6.21 -0.91
N CYS A 62 8.13 5.23 -1.04
CA CYS A 62 9.26 5.03 -0.11
C CYS A 62 10.31 6.14 -0.11
N SER A 63 10.34 6.97 -1.15
CA SER A 63 11.24 8.12 -1.27
C SER A 63 10.49 9.44 -1.32
N GLU A 64 9.17 9.41 -1.10
CA GLU A 64 8.29 10.57 -1.21
C GLU A 64 7.92 11.09 0.18
N ARG A 65 8.29 12.33 0.47
CA ARG A 65 7.98 12.99 1.74
C ARG A 65 6.98 14.15 1.59
N ASP A 66 6.62 14.49 0.36
CA ASP A 66 5.63 15.52 0.09
C ASP A 66 4.20 14.98 0.31
N VAL A 67 3.53 15.56 1.30
CA VAL A 67 2.13 15.28 1.65
C VAL A 67 1.20 15.43 0.44
N GLN A 68 1.45 16.40 -0.45
CA GLN A 68 0.62 16.60 -1.65
C GLN A 68 0.75 15.45 -2.64
N GLN A 69 1.93 14.84 -2.78
CA GLN A 69 2.13 13.68 -3.64
C GLN A 69 1.39 12.45 -3.10
N TRP A 70 1.43 12.24 -1.79
CA TRP A 70 0.65 11.20 -1.12
C TRP A 70 -0.86 11.40 -1.31
N LEU A 71 -1.36 12.62 -1.19
CA LEU A 71 -2.77 12.94 -1.46
C LEU A 71 -3.15 12.70 -2.92
N ASN A 72 -2.27 13.04 -3.86
CA ASN A 72 -2.49 12.80 -5.29
C ASN A 72 -2.58 11.31 -5.60
N ILE A 73 -1.67 10.50 -5.05
CA ILE A 73 -1.71 9.03 -5.19
C ILE A 73 -2.98 8.47 -4.56
N ASN A 74 -3.35 8.92 -3.35
CA ASN A 74 -4.59 8.51 -2.70
C ASN A 74 -5.85 8.87 -3.51
N LYS A 75 -5.83 9.98 -4.25
CA LYS A 75 -6.93 10.41 -5.14
C LYS A 75 -6.87 9.76 -6.53
N SER A 76 -5.77 9.12 -6.90
CA SER A 76 -5.58 8.55 -8.23
C SER A 76 -6.54 7.39 -8.48
N LYS A 77 -7.04 7.29 -9.73
CA LYS A 77 -7.89 6.17 -10.18
C LYS A 77 -7.20 4.81 -10.19
N LEU A 78 -5.88 4.76 -9.98
CA LEU A 78 -5.13 3.50 -9.86
C LEU A 78 -5.59 2.66 -8.66
N LEU A 79 -6.13 3.33 -7.62
CA LEU A 79 -6.67 2.68 -6.43
C LEU A 79 -8.17 2.34 -6.53
N SER A 80 -8.84 2.77 -7.61
CA SER A 80 -10.24 2.45 -7.87
C SER A 80 -10.33 1.32 -8.89
N LEU A 81 -9.88 0.14 -8.52
CA LEU A 81 -10.31 -1.11 -9.15
C LEU A 81 -11.49 -1.62 -8.32
N GLN A 82 -12.67 -1.10 -8.63
CA GLN A 82 -13.97 -1.60 -8.15
C GLN A 82 -14.65 -2.39 -9.26
#